data_AF-A0A3S2MT59-F1
#
_entry.id   AF-A0A3S2MT59-F1
#
_cell.length_a   1.000
_cell.length_b   1.000
_cell.length_c   1.000
_cell.angle_alpha   90.00
_cell.angle_beta   90.00
_cell.angle_gamma   90.00
#
_symmetry.space_group_name_H-M   'P 1'
#
loop_
_entity.id
_entity.type
_entity.pdbx_description
1 polymer ?
#
loop_
_entity_poly.entity_id
_entity_poly.type
_entity_poly.pdbx_seq_one_letter_code
_entity_poly.pdbx_strand_id
1 'polypeptide(L)'
;MEDDAPVIYGLEFQARALSAQTAETDAIRFLVGTQSLKFDNQIHIIDFDDENNIINKNVLLHQAGEIWHIGASPANKAVLSTCYNKTNDSKVMSCAAVWQMPSGWETGSHESADDSSHNPQTLELLFLDSSP
;
A
#
# COMPACT_ATOMS: atom_id res chain seq x y z
N MET A 1 -6.59 2.18 -34.15
CA MET A 1 -6.62 2.45 -32.71
C MET A 1 -5.49 3.43 -32.50
N GLU A 2 -5.79 4.64 -32.02
CA GLU A 2 -4.72 5.49 -31.49
C GLU A 2 -4.14 4.73 -30.29
N ASP A 3 -2.84 4.47 -30.30
CA ASP A 3 -2.18 3.89 -29.13
C ASP A 3 -2.19 4.95 -28.04
N ASP A 4 -3.07 4.79 -27.06
CA ASP A 4 -3.09 5.67 -25.89
C ASP A 4 -1.72 5.64 -25.21
N ALA A 5 -1.23 6.83 -24.84
CA ALA A 5 0.06 6.95 -24.19
C ALA A 5 0.06 6.18 -22.85
N PRO A 6 1.15 5.48 -22.51
CA PRO A 6 1.23 4.75 -21.26
C PRO A 6 1.19 5.71 -20.06
N VAL A 7 0.39 5.38 -19.05
CA VAL A 7 0.38 6.11 -17.77
C VAL A 7 1.40 5.47 -16.84
N ILE A 8 2.27 6.30 -16.29
CA ILE A 8 3.41 5.85 -15.49
C ILE A 8 3.28 6.41 -14.08
N TYR A 9 3.25 5.51 -13.10
CA TYR A 9 3.37 5.87 -11.69
C TYR A 9 4.78 5.56 -11.17
N GLY A 10 5.54 6.60 -10.84
CA GLY A 10 6.88 6.49 -10.26
C GLY A 10 6.85 6.35 -8.74
N LEU A 11 7.66 5.44 -8.21
CA LEU A 11 7.84 5.23 -6.78
C LEU A 11 9.12 5.90 -6.29
N GLU A 12 9.05 6.52 -5.12
CA GLU A 12 10.20 7.16 -4.46
C GLU A 12 11.16 6.12 -3.86
N PHE A 13 10.59 5.00 -3.37
CA PHE A 13 11.33 3.90 -2.77
C PHE A 13 11.22 2.64 -3.63
N GLN A 14 12.20 1.76 -3.50
CA GLN A 14 12.15 0.44 -4.13
C GLN A 14 10.91 -0.32 -3.63
N ALA A 15 10.10 -0.81 -4.56
CA ALA A 15 9.01 -1.72 -4.27
C ALA A 15 9.40 -3.17 -4.50
N ARG A 16 8.70 -4.06 -3.80
CA ARG A 16 8.89 -5.52 -3.91
C ARG A 16 7.58 -6.27 -4.06
N ALA A 17 6.53 -5.82 -3.38
CA ALA A 17 5.24 -6.49 -3.37
C ALA A 17 4.21 -5.70 -4.18
N LEU A 18 3.41 -6.41 -4.97
CA LEU A 18 2.29 -5.89 -5.74
C LEU A 18 1.11 -6.86 -5.60
N SER A 19 -0.08 -6.36 -5.31
CA SER A 19 -1.28 -7.19 -5.17
C SER A 19 -2.51 -6.43 -5.67
N ALA A 20 -3.40 -7.09 -6.42
CA ALA A 20 -4.70 -6.50 -6.75
C ALA A 20 -5.58 -6.46 -5.49
N GLN A 21 -6.39 -5.39 -5.32
CA GLN A 21 -7.35 -5.32 -4.22
C GLN A 21 -8.62 -6.09 -4.58
N THR A 22 -8.62 -7.41 -4.40
CA THR A 22 -9.66 -8.32 -4.90
C THR A 22 -11.08 -8.07 -4.40
N ALA A 23 -11.24 -7.44 -3.22
CA ALA A 23 -12.54 -7.08 -2.69
C ALA A 23 -13.09 -5.76 -3.26
N GLU A 24 -12.31 -5.03 -4.06
CA GLU A 24 -12.76 -3.91 -4.87
C GLU A 24 -13.08 -4.43 -6.28
N THR A 25 -14.37 -4.45 -6.62
CA THR A 25 -14.85 -4.99 -7.90
C THR A 25 -15.22 -3.91 -8.90
N ASP A 26 -15.30 -2.66 -8.44
CA ASP A 26 -15.85 -1.55 -9.22
C ASP A 26 -14.75 -0.59 -9.70
N ALA A 27 -13.49 -0.81 -9.28
CA ALA A 27 -12.33 0.00 -9.66
C ALA A 27 -11.08 -0.86 -9.91
N ILE A 28 -10.19 -0.40 -10.79
CA ILE A 28 -8.89 -1.04 -11.04
C ILE A 28 -7.91 -0.56 -9.97
N ARG A 29 -7.74 -1.35 -8.91
CA ARG A 29 -6.95 -0.95 -7.75
C ARG A 29 -5.86 -1.95 -7.34
N PHE A 30 -4.67 -1.42 -7.11
CA PHE A 30 -3.49 -2.19 -6.72
C PHE A 30 -2.86 -1.69 -5.42
N LEU A 31 -2.32 -2.60 -4.63
CA LEU A 31 -1.50 -2.36 -3.45
C LEU A 31 -0.03 -2.57 -3.82
N VAL A 32 0.84 -1.62 -3.49
CA VAL A 32 2.29 -1.71 -3.72
C VAL A 32 3.04 -1.51 -2.42
N GLY A 33 3.84 -2.49 -2.02
CA GLY A 33 4.66 -2.43 -0.81
C GLY A 33 6.10 -2.06 -1.09
N THR A 34 6.61 -1.06 -0.35
CA THR A 34 8.01 -0.66 -0.43
C THR A 34 8.92 -1.53 0.45
N GLN A 35 10.20 -1.53 0.11
CA GLN A 35 11.26 -2.25 0.81
C GLN A 35 12.42 -1.29 1.11
N SER A 36 12.54 -0.87 2.37
CA SER A 36 13.58 0.01 2.89
C SER A 36 14.00 -0.41 4.29
N LEU A 37 15.31 -0.48 4.52
CA LEU A 37 15.94 -0.63 5.83
C LEU A 37 16.21 0.70 6.53
N LYS A 38 16.07 1.82 5.80
CA LYS A 38 16.48 3.17 6.25
C LYS A 38 15.32 4.09 6.59
N PHE A 39 14.18 3.86 5.96
CA PHE A 39 12.99 4.70 6.05
C PHE A 39 11.79 3.83 6.38
N ASP A 40 10.77 4.44 6.99
CA ASP A 40 9.48 3.79 7.17
C ASP A 40 8.96 3.28 5.82
N ASN A 41 8.52 2.03 5.80
CA ASN A 41 7.97 1.44 4.60
C ASN A 41 6.55 1.95 4.38
N GLN A 42 6.05 1.77 3.16
CA GLN A 42 4.81 2.36 2.70
C GLN A 42 4.03 1.34 1.88
N ILE A 43 2.70 1.43 1.97
CA ILE A 43 1.77 0.77 1.07
C ILE A 43 1.13 1.85 0.21
N HIS A 44 1.43 1.85 -1.07
CA HIS A 44 0.76 2.69 -2.05
C HIS A 44 -0.49 1.98 -2.53
N ILE A 45 -1.61 2.68 -2.52
CA ILE A 45 -2.87 2.23 -3.07
C ILE A 45 -3.08 3.02 -4.35
N ILE A 46 -2.95 2.33 -5.47
CA ILE A 46 -3.01 2.89 -6.83
C ILE A 46 -4.40 2.62 -7.36
N ASP A 47 -5.10 3.67 -7.74
CA ASP A 47 -6.41 3.62 -8.39
C ASP A 47 -6.25 4.10 -9.83
N PHE A 48 -6.51 3.21 -10.78
CA PHE A 48 -6.40 3.49 -12.20
C PHE A 48 -7.78 3.70 -12.81
N ASP A 49 -7.99 4.91 -13.32
CA ASP A 49 -9.16 5.29 -14.10
C ASP A 49 -8.84 5.03 -15.58
N ASP A 50 -9.42 3.97 -16.14
CA ASP A 50 -9.21 3.54 -17.52
C ASP A 50 -9.99 4.40 -18.53
N GLU A 51 -11.03 5.11 -18.10
CA GLU A 51 -11.80 6.03 -18.95
C GLU A 51 -11.02 7.32 -19.21
N ASN A 52 -10.39 7.87 -18.17
CA ASN A 52 -9.65 9.14 -18.25
C ASN A 52 -8.13 8.94 -18.41
N ASN A 53 -7.64 7.70 -18.31
CA ASN A 53 -6.22 7.35 -18.35
C ASN A 53 -5.43 8.11 -17.27
N ILE A 54 -5.95 8.12 -16.03
CA ILE A 54 -5.38 8.83 -14.87
C ILE A 54 -5.09 7.83 -13.75
N ILE A 55 -3.96 8.03 -13.05
CA ILE A 55 -3.64 7.31 -11.81
C ILE A 55 -3.82 8.23 -10.62
N ASN A 56 -4.67 7.81 -9.69
CA ASN A 56 -4.77 8.36 -8.35
C ASN A 56 -4.01 7.48 -7.35
N LYS A 57 -3.56 8.08 -6.23
CA LYS A 57 -2.80 7.35 -5.21
C LYS A 57 -3.22 7.74 -3.80
N ASN A 58 -3.15 6.78 -2.89
CA ASN A 58 -2.99 7.04 -1.47
C ASN A 58 -1.78 6.26 -0.92
N VAL A 59 -1.15 6.75 0.14
CA VAL A 59 0.04 6.17 0.76
C VAL A 59 -0.22 5.95 2.25
N LEU A 60 -0.13 4.69 2.69
CA LEU A 60 -0.23 4.30 4.08
C LEU A 60 1.15 3.93 4.63
N LEU A 61 1.48 4.34 5.85
CA LEU A 61 2.71 3.93 6.52
C LEU A 61 2.63 2.49 7.00
N HIS A 62 3.73 1.77 6.77
CA HIS A 62 4.01 0.44 7.27
C HIS A 62 5.28 0.48 8.13
N GLN A 63 5.14 1.00 9.35
CA GLN A 63 6.25 1.17 10.31
C GLN A 63 6.74 -0.15 10.91
N ALA A 64 6.06 -1.26 10.62
CA ALA A 64 6.40 -2.57 11.18
C ALA A 64 7.68 -3.18 10.59
N GLY A 65 8.07 -2.79 9.37
CA GLY A 65 9.28 -3.26 8.71
C GLY A 65 9.18 -3.31 7.19
N GLU A 66 10.20 -3.88 6.56
CA GLU A 66 10.31 -4.07 5.10
C GLU A 66 9.21 -4.99 4.60
N ILE A 67 8.48 -4.61 3.54
CA ILE A 67 7.39 -5.44 3.02
C ILE A 67 7.93 -6.45 2.02
N TRP A 68 7.74 -7.74 2.32
CA TRP A 68 8.15 -8.86 1.46
C TRP A 68 6.99 -9.43 0.66
N HIS A 69 5.78 -9.38 1.21
CA HIS A 69 4.57 -9.83 0.55
C HIS A 69 3.38 -9.00 1.03
N ILE A 70 2.40 -8.77 0.15
CA ILE A 70 1.10 -8.19 0.46
C ILE A 70 0.01 -9.12 -0.07
N GLY A 71 -0.99 -9.40 0.75
CA GLY A 71 -2.23 -10.03 0.31
C GLY A 71 -3.43 -9.14 0.65
N ALA A 72 -4.19 -8.73 -0.36
CA ALA A 72 -5.48 -8.07 -0.12
C ALA A 72 -6.50 -9.09 0.42
N SER A 73 -7.38 -8.66 1.33
CA SER A 73 -8.51 -9.50 1.74
C SER A 73 -9.50 -9.64 0.57
N PRO A 74 -10.01 -10.86 0.30
CA PRO A 74 -11.04 -11.09 -0.71
C PRO A 74 -12.44 -10.69 -0.22
N ALA A 75 -12.63 -10.47 1.08
CA ALA A 75 -13.94 -10.19 1.69
C ALA A 75 -14.12 -8.75 2.17
N ASN A 76 -13.03 -7.99 2.33
CA ASN A 76 -13.09 -6.62 2.82
C ASN A 76 -11.94 -5.80 2.24
N LYS A 77 -12.25 -4.82 1.38
CA LYS A 77 -11.24 -3.99 0.71
C LYS A 77 -10.35 -3.21 1.68
N ALA A 78 -10.86 -2.89 2.87
CA ALA A 78 -10.10 -2.16 3.87
C ALA A 78 -9.19 -3.06 4.73
N VAL A 79 -9.08 -4.36 4.42
CA VAL A 79 -8.21 -5.31 5.15
C VAL A 79 -7.14 -5.86 4.21
N LEU A 80 -5.90 -5.89 4.68
CA LEU A 80 -4.77 -6.49 3.98
C LEU A 80 -3.89 -7.26 4.95
N SER A 81 -3.05 -8.14 4.40
CA SER A 81 -2.01 -8.84 5.13
C SER A 81 -0.64 -8.48 4.58
N THR A 82 0.37 -8.44 5.43
CA THR A 82 1.77 -8.31 5.02
C THR A 82 2.62 -9.41 5.63
N CYS A 83 3.57 -9.93 4.86
CA CYS A 83 4.76 -10.57 5.41
C CYS A 83 5.88 -9.53 5.36
N TYR A 84 6.54 -9.29 6.49
CA TYR A 84 7.54 -8.25 6.60
C TYR A 84 8.72 -8.68 7.45
N ASN A 85 9.88 -8.08 7.17
CA ASN A 85 11.07 -8.26 7.98
C ASN A 85 11.29 -7.03 8.85
N LYS A 86 11.61 -7.27 10.12
CA LYS A 86 12.05 -6.23 11.06
C LYS A 86 13.39 -6.62 11.67
N THR A 87 14.20 -5.63 11.98
CA THR A 87 15.49 -5.85 12.64
C THR A 87 15.34 -5.56 14.14
N ASN A 88 15.71 -6.52 14.98
CA ASN A 88 15.79 -6.36 16.43
C ASN A 88 17.13 -6.92 16.91
N ASP A 89 17.92 -6.13 17.64
CA ASP A 89 19.23 -6.53 18.19
C ASP A 89 20.14 -7.27 17.18
N SER A 90 20.31 -6.71 15.98
CA SER A 90 21.08 -7.28 14.86
C SER A 90 20.56 -8.62 14.31
N LYS A 91 19.38 -9.06 14.71
CA LYS A 91 18.68 -10.20 14.11
C LYS A 91 17.57 -9.72 13.19
N VAL A 92 17.44 -10.37 12.05
CA VAL A 92 16.29 -10.19 11.14
C VAL A 92 15.21 -11.17 11.57
N MET A 93 14.02 -10.64 11.86
CA MET A 93 12.83 -11.43 12.16
C MET A 93 11.83 -11.29 11.03
N SER A 94 11.33 -12.42 10.54
CA SER A 94 10.18 -12.44 9.63
C SER A 94 8.90 -12.49 10.45
N CYS A 95 7.95 -11.63 10.11
CA CYS A 95 6.65 -11.53 10.75
C CYS A 95 5.55 -11.54 9.69
N ALA A 96 4.35 -11.94 10.08
CA ALA A 96 3.15 -11.75 9.27
C ALA A 96 2.08 -11.06 10.10
N ALA A 97 1.35 -10.14 9.49
CA ALA A 97 0.29 -9.42 10.17
C ALA A 97 -0.90 -9.14 9.25
N VAL A 98 -2.07 -9.03 9.85
CA VAL A 98 -3.29 -8.55 9.22
C VAL A 98 -3.57 -7.15 9.72
N TRP A 99 -3.90 -6.26 8.80
CA TRP A 99 -4.05 -4.83 9.03
C TRP A 99 -5.40 -4.34 8.54
N GLN A 100 -5.93 -3.36 9.26
CA GLN A 100 -7.07 -2.55 8.88
C GLN A 100 -6.56 -1.21 8.36
N MET A 101 -7.03 -0.81 7.18
CA MET A 101 -6.80 0.52 6.64
C MET A 101 -7.65 1.54 7.41
N PRO A 102 -7.12 2.75 7.68
CA PRO A 102 -7.83 3.78 8.44
C PRO A 102 -9.10 4.27 7.72
N SER A 103 -10.12 4.63 8.49
CA SER A 103 -11.35 5.24 7.96
C SER A 103 -11.03 6.55 7.24
N GLY A 104 -11.37 6.66 5.95
CA GLY A 104 -11.04 7.85 5.14
C GLY A 104 -9.78 7.72 4.29
N TRP A 105 -9.20 6.52 4.15
CA TRP A 105 -8.12 6.29 3.18
C TRP A 105 -8.60 6.46 1.72
N GLU A 106 -9.90 6.40 1.43
CA GLU A 106 -10.39 6.57 0.05
C GLU A 106 -10.50 8.05 -0.36
N THR A 107 -10.56 8.97 0.61
CA THR A 107 -10.78 10.42 0.37
C THR A 107 -9.53 11.21 -0.05
N GLY A 108 -8.39 10.54 -0.24
CA GLY A 108 -7.09 11.19 -0.47
C GLY A 108 -6.85 11.78 -1.87
N SER A 109 -7.82 11.73 -2.79
CA SER A 109 -7.56 12.03 -4.21
C SER A 109 -8.62 12.86 -4.92
N HIS A 110 -9.28 13.78 -4.21
CA HIS A 110 -10.14 14.78 -4.85
C HIS A 110 -9.89 16.21 -4.37
N GLU A 111 -8.65 16.56 -4.03
CA GLU A 111 -8.30 17.96 -3.72
C GLU A 111 -7.08 18.41 -4.54
N SER A 112 -7.22 19.64 -5.04
CA SER A 112 -6.34 20.37 -5.95
C SER A 112 -4.87 20.33 -5.55
N ALA A 113 -3.98 20.59 -6.53
CA ALA A 113 -2.52 20.50 -6.47
C ALA A 113 -1.79 21.42 -5.46
N ASP A 114 -2.41 21.86 -4.37
CA ASP A 114 -1.84 22.86 -3.44
C ASP A 114 -1.94 22.50 -1.94
N ASP A 115 -2.36 21.30 -1.54
CA ASP A 115 -2.27 20.89 -0.13
C ASP A 115 -1.19 19.81 0.10
N SER A 116 -0.01 20.28 0.47
CA SER A 116 1.17 19.48 0.83
C SER A 116 1.12 18.94 2.26
N SER A 117 -0.07 18.88 2.89
CA SER A 117 -0.26 18.41 4.26
C SER A 117 -1.02 17.08 4.38
N HIS A 118 -0.85 16.15 3.43
CA HIS A 118 -1.29 14.77 3.65
C HIS A 118 -0.48 14.13 4.78
N ASN A 119 -1.04 14.17 6.00
CA ASN A 119 -0.49 13.46 7.14
C ASN A 119 -0.52 11.96 6.82
N PRO A 120 0.62 11.28 6.76
CA PRO A 120 0.67 9.90 6.28
C PRO A 120 -0.08 8.99 7.26
N GLN A 121 -1.13 8.33 6.75
CA GLN A 121 -2.03 7.53 7.57
C GLN A 121 -1.37 6.19 7.91
N THR A 122 -1.54 5.71 9.14
CA THR A 122 -0.92 4.47 9.63
C THR A 122 -1.92 3.31 9.65
N LEU A 123 -1.45 2.12 9.30
CA LEU A 123 -2.23 0.88 9.39
C LEU A 123 -2.55 0.50 10.84
N GLU A 124 -3.77 0.05 11.10
CA GLU A 124 -4.17 -0.50 12.38
C GLU A 124 -3.95 -2.02 12.40
N LEU A 125 -3.27 -2.53 13.43
CA LEU A 125 -2.95 -3.95 13.56
C LEU A 125 -4.17 -4.75 14.04
N LEU A 126 -4.64 -5.71 13.25
CA LEU A 126 -5.71 -6.64 13.63
C LEU A 126 -5.19 -7.95 14.22
N PHE A 127 -4.11 -8.48 13.64
CA PHE A 127 -3.51 -9.75 14.04
C PHE A 127 -2.02 -9.76 13.73
N LEU A 128 -1.21 -10.37 14.62
CA LEU A 128 0.22 -10.55 14.46
C LEU A 128 0.58 -12.03 14.67
N ASP A 129 1.18 -12.65 13.66
CA ASP A 129 1.92 -13.90 13.80
C ASP A 129 3.39 -13.59 14.09
N SER A 130 3.76 -13.77 15.35
CA SER A 130 5.14 -13.76 15.80
C SER A 130 5.55 -15.18 16.18
N SER A 131 5.77 -16.02 15.17
CA SER A 131 6.36 -17.33 15.39
C SER A 131 7.80 -17.15 15.95
N PRO A 132 8.15 -17.78 17.08
CA PRO A 132 9.45 -17.65 17.75
C PRO A 132 10.60 -18.34 17.02
#